data_AF-A0A510G6Q0-F1
#
_entry.id   AF-A0A510G6Q0-F1
#
_cell.length_a   1.000
_cell.length_b   1.000
_cell.length_c   1.000
_cell.angle_alpha   90.00
_cell.angle_beta   90.00
_cell.angle_gamma   90.00
#
_symmetry.space_group_name_H-M   'P 1'
#
loop_
_entity.id
_entity.type
_entity.pdbx_description
1 polymer ?
#
loop_
_entity_poly.entity_id
_entity_poly.type
_entity_poly.pdbx_seq_one_letter_code
_entity_poly.pdbx_strand_id
1 'polypeptide(L)' 'MKNLFIIYIGGSCSGALIELHDIRLVIAETIEDTYDYLKKSWWGFSRKFAFRGLGYTELG' A
#
# COMPACT_ATOMS: atom_id res chain seq x y z
N MET A 1 -16.42 6.75 -10.10
CA MET A 1 -16.29 5.32 -10.49
C MET A 1 -15.27 4.69 -9.57
N LYS A 2 -15.40 3.40 -9.24
CA LYS A 2 -14.46 2.72 -8.35
C LYS A 2 -13.48 1.89 -9.17
N ASN A 3 -12.25 1.79 -8.68
CA ASN A 3 -11.17 1.04 -9.29
C ASN A 3 -10.64 0.02 -8.28
N LEU A 4 -10.18 -1.13 -8.77
CA LEU A 4 -9.39 -2.07 -7.99
C LEU A 4 -7.91 -1.77 -8.23
N PHE A 5 -7.24 -1.30 -7.18
CA PHE A 5 -5.81 -1.01 -7.19
C PHE A 5 -5.01 -2.21 -6.66
N ILE A 6 -3.94 -2.57 -7.37
CA ILE A 6 -2.88 -3.46 -6.89
C ILE A 6 -1.68 -2.57 -6.56
N ILE A 7 -1.38 -2.45 -5.28
CA ILE A 7 -0.45 -1.45 -4.75
C ILE A 7 0.76 -2.14 -4.14
N TYR A 8 1.95 -1.76 -4.60
CA TYR A 8 3.22 -2.20 -4.04
C TYR A 8 3.71 -1.20 -3.00
N ILE A 9 3.80 -1.66 -1.75
CA ILE A 9 4.25 -0.87 -0.60
C ILE A 9 5.50 -1.49 0.02
N GLY A 10 6.28 -0.68 0.72
CA GLY A 10 7.49 -1.12 1.41
C GLY A 10 7.67 -0.46 2.77
N GLY A 11 8.51 -1.07 3.60
CA GLY A 11 8.94 -0.50 4.87
C GLY A 11 9.77 -1.46 5.71
N SER A 12 9.98 -1.10 6.97
CA SER A 12 10.76 -1.91 7.92
C SER A 12 9.89 -2.43 9.07
N CYS A 13 10.28 -3.54 9.69
CA CYS A 13 9.71 -4.05 10.93
C CYS A 13 10.82 -4.42 11.93
N SER A 14 10.43 -4.76 13.16
CA SER A 14 11.39 -5.22 14.18
C SER A 14 12.15 -6.45 13.71
N GLY A 15 13.48 -6.46 13.88
CA GLY A 15 14.35 -7.56 13.50
C GLY A 15 14.63 -7.71 12.00
N ALA A 16 14.06 -6.87 11.14
CA ALA A 16 14.35 -6.91 9.72
C ALA A 16 15.74 -6.33 9.42
N LEU A 17 16.59 -7.12 8.75
CA LEU A 17 17.90 -6.68 8.26
C LEU A 17 17.79 -5.87 6.95
N ILE A 18 16.69 -6.02 6.23
CA ILE A 18 16.43 -5.42 4.93
C ILE A 18 15.05 -4.74 4.91
N GLU A 19 14.81 -3.93 3.88
CA GLU A 19 13.46 -3.42 3.61
C GLU A 19 12.55 -4.55 3.13
N LEU A 20 11.33 -4.59 3.66
CA LEU A 20 10.30 -5.54 3.31
C LEU A 20 9.26 -4.89 2.43
N HIS A 21 8.61 -5.70 1.60
CA HIS A 21 7.59 -5.25 0.67
C HIS A 21 6.34 -6.11 0.76
N ASP A 22 5.19 -5.50 0.49
CA ASP A 22 3.87 -6.14 0.50
C ASP A 22 3.03 -5.64 -0.68
N ILE A 23 2.05 -6.45 -1.09
CA ILE A 23 1.09 -6.12 -2.14
C ILE A 23 -0.30 -5.96 -1.50
N ARG A 24 -0.98 -4.86 -1.82
CA ARG A 24 -2.32 -4.55 -1.31
C ARG A 24 -3.31 -4.46 -2.46
N LEU A 25 -4.45 -5.12 -2.29
CA LEU A 25 -5.61 -4.96 -3.16
C LEU A 25 -6.60 -4.03 -2.47
N VAL A 26 -6.87 -2.87 -3.07
CA VAL A 26 -7.73 -1.83 -2.45
C VAL A 26 -8.71 -1.31 -3.47
N ILE A 27 -9.98 -1.22 -3.09
CA ILE A 27 -11.02 -0.57 -3.92
C ILE A 27 -11.14 0.89 -3.49
N ALA A 28 -10.98 1.81 -4.42
CA ALA A 28 -11.10 3.25 -4.17
C ALA A 28 -11.50 4.02 -5.44
N GLU A 29 -11.85 5.30 -5.33
CA GLU A 29 -12.13 6.13 -6.51
C GLU A 29 -10.83 6.63 -7.14
N THR A 30 -9.92 7.15 -6.31
CA THR A 30 -8.56 7.56 -6.67
C THR A 30 -7.54 6.75 -5.89
N ILE A 31 -6.26 6.82 -6.27
CA ILE A 31 -5.22 6.14 -5.50
C ILE A 31 -4.97 6.86 -4.16
N GLU A 32 -5.09 8.18 -4.13
CA GLU A 32 -4.86 9.03 -2.96
C GLU A 32 -5.79 8.65 -1.80
N ASP A 33 -7.03 8.23 -2.11
CA ASP A 33 -8.00 7.71 -1.14
C ASP A 33 -7.50 6.48 -0.37
N THR A 34 -6.49 5.78 -0.89
CA THR A 34 -5.91 4.58 -0.27
C THR A 34 -4.82 4.89 0.75
N TYR A 35 -4.21 6.09 0.72
CA TYR A 35 -2.96 6.36 1.44
C TYR A 35 -3.05 6.18 2.95
N ASP A 36 -4.10 6.73 3.56
CA ASP A 36 -4.32 6.60 5.01
C ASP A 36 -4.58 5.15 5.43
N TYR A 37 -5.34 4.43 4.62
CA TYR A 37 -5.60 3.00 4.84
C TYR A 37 -4.32 2.17 4.74
N LEU A 38 -3.52 2.39 3.69
CA LEU A 38 -2.25 1.68 3.49
C LEU A 38 -1.28 1.93 4.63
N LYS A 39 -1.13 3.19 5.06
CA LYS A 39 -0.24 3.56 6.17
C LYS A 39 -0.66 2.95 7.50
N LYS A 40 -1.97 2.93 7.79
CA LYS A 40 -2.52 2.33 9.02
C LYS A 40 -2.46 0.81 9.01
N SER A 41 -2.56 0.20 7.83
CA SER A 41 -2.60 -1.25 7.67
C SER A 41 -1.22 -1.89 7.50
N TRP A 42 -0.16 -1.08 7.35
CA TRP A 42 1.21 -1.55 7.38
C TRP A 42 1.55 -2.14 8.76
N TRP A 43 1.95 -3.40 8.76
CA TRP A 43 2.20 -4.19 9.97
C TRP A 43 3.58 -3.93 10.58
N GLY A 44 4.49 -3.27 9.85
CA GLY A 44 5.79 -2.85 10.37
C GLY A 44 5.74 -1.47 11.04
N PHE A 45 6.89 -0.80 11.12
CA PHE A 45 6.97 0.53 11.70
C PHE A 45 6.30 1.57 10.78
N SER A 46 5.20 2.19 11.24
CA SER A 46 4.43 3.14 10.44
C SER A 46 5.25 4.37 9.99
N ARG A 47 6.31 4.75 10.74
CA ARG A 47 7.24 5.83 10.34
C ARG A 47 8.18 5.47 9.20
N LYS A 48 8.28 4.18 8.87
CA LYS A 48 9.15 3.64 7.82
C LYS A 48 8.34 3.07 6.65
N PHE A 49 7.05 3.38 6.58
CA PHE A 49 6.19 3.03 5.45
C PHE A 49 6.50 3.91 4.25
N ALA A 50 6.56 3.31 3.06
CA ALA A 50 6.72 3.97 1.79
C ALA A 50 5.79 3.36 0.73
N PHE A 51 5.14 4.24 -0.03
CA PHE A 51 4.48 3.87 -1.28
C PHE A 51 5.53 3.72 -2.39
N ARG A 52 5.49 2.65 -3.19
CA ARG A 52 6.54 2.38 -4.19
C ARG A 52 6.06 2.13 -5.62
N GLY A 53 4.86 1.60 -5.83
CA GLY A 53 4.37 1.35 -7.19
C GLY A 53 2.87 1.06 -7.28
N LEU A 54 2.32 1.24 -8.49
CA LEU A 54 0.88 1.13 -8.77
C LEU A 54 0.59 0.34 -10.05
N GLY A 55 -0.38 -0.58 -9.99
CA GLY A 55 -1.21 -0.99 -11.13
C GLY A 55 -2.69 -0.92 -10.74
N TYR A 56 -3.60 -0.68 -11.69
CA TYR A 56 -5.05 -0.68 -11.42
C TYR A 56 -5.90 -1.13 -12.61
N THR A 57 -7.14 -1.50 -12.31
CA THR A 57 -8.19 -1.76 -13.30
C THR A 57 -9.50 -1.13 -12.83
N GLU A 58 -10.32 -0.67 -13.77
CA GLU A 58 -11.62 -0.10 -13.47
C GLU A 58 -12.61 -1.20 -13.09
N LEU A 59 -13.41 -0.97 -12.05
CA LEU A 59 -14.53 -1.85 -11.75
C LEU A 59 -15.72 -1.34 -12.57
N GLY A 60 -16.09 -2.12 -13.60
CA GLY A 60 -17.26 -1.85 -14.43
C GLY A 60 -18.58 -1.85 -13.67
#